data_AF-A0A0G3F5F7-F1
#
_entry.id   AF-A0A0G3F5F7-F1
#
_cell.length_a   1.000
_cell.length_b   1.000
_cell.length_c   1.000
_cell.angle_alpha   90.00
_cell.angle_beta   90.00
_cell.angle_gamma   90.00
#
_symmetry.space_group_name_H-M   'P 1'
#
loop_
_entity.id
_entity.type
_entity.pdbx_description
1 polymer ?
#
loop_
_entity_poly.entity_id
_entity_poly.type
_entity_poly.pdbx_seq_one_letter_code
_entity_poly.pdbx_strand_id
1 'polypeptide(L)'
;MTLVASSSLDPVWVEVLGDPLLRRLLLRFIFCRATLSLFKASNDKAECLPSCVPPLPESVGGESMLSQCCVMRVASFLGAADQFSFAEVTTWPDIDEPTSSGGVDKEL
;
A
#
# COMPACT_ATOMS: atom_id res chain seq x y z
N MET A 1 -0.57 -0.04 -12.39
CA MET A 1 0.29 1.03 -11.84
C MET A 1 -0.57 2.01 -11.07
N THR A 2 -0.76 1.80 -9.77
CA THR A 2 -1.76 2.51 -8.96
C THR A 2 -1.33 3.91 -8.51
N LEU A 3 -0.03 4.22 -8.54
CA LEU A 3 0.48 5.57 -8.23
C LEU A 3 0.13 6.56 -9.35
N VAL A 4 0.42 6.20 -10.61
CA VAL A 4 0.21 7.07 -11.78
C VAL A 4 -1.27 7.39 -12.05
N ALA A 5 -2.20 6.60 -11.50
CA ALA A 5 -3.64 6.78 -11.69
C ALA A 5 -4.30 7.70 -10.64
N SER A 6 -3.56 8.24 -9.67
CA SER A 6 -4.13 9.17 -8.70
C SER A 6 -4.36 10.53 -9.34
N SER A 7 -5.61 11.01 -9.37
CA SER A 7 -6.02 12.28 -9.98
C SER A 7 -5.48 13.53 -9.27
N SER A 8 -4.71 13.37 -8.19
CA SER A 8 -4.12 14.44 -7.39
C SER A 8 -2.58 14.36 -7.31
N LEU A 9 -1.95 13.55 -8.16
CA LEU A 9 -0.50 13.38 -8.12
C LEU A 9 0.22 14.63 -8.66
N ASP A 10 0.91 15.35 -7.79
CA ASP A 10 1.76 16.49 -8.18
C ASP A 10 2.72 16.08 -9.34
N PRO A 11 2.88 16.91 -10.39
CA PRO A 11 3.74 16.60 -11.53
C PRO A 11 5.16 16.17 -11.16
N VAL A 12 5.71 16.65 -10.04
CA VAL A 12 7.03 16.24 -9.53
C VAL A 12 7.09 14.73 -9.30
N TRP A 13 5.99 14.11 -8.87
CA TRP A 13 5.95 12.67 -8.67
C TRP A 13 6.05 11.88 -9.97
N VAL A 14 5.67 12.44 -11.12
CA VAL A 14 5.86 11.77 -12.42
C VAL A 14 7.34 11.66 -12.75
N GLU A 15 8.12 12.71 -12.48
CA GLU A 15 9.58 12.71 -12.68
C GLU A 15 10.28 11.76 -11.70
N VAL A 16 9.90 11.82 -10.41
CA VAL A 16 10.41 10.91 -9.36
C VAL A 16 10.10 9.45 -9.69
N LEU A 17 8.89 9.17 -10.19
CA LEU A 17 8.50 7.86 -10.65
C LEU A 17 9.12 7.48 -12.00
N GLY A 18 9.72 8.42 -12.74
CA GLY A 18 10.48 8.15 -13.96
C GLY A 18 11.89 7.61 -13.66
N ASP A 19 12.53 8.13 -12.61
CA ASP A 19 13.87 7.70 -12.20
C ASP A 19 13.86 6.39 -11.39
N PRO A 20 14.64 5.35 -11.76
CA PRO A 20 14.63 4.07 -11.04
C PRO A 20 15.14 4.11 -9.59
N LEU A 21 16.06 5.00 -9.26
CA LEU A 21 16.58 5.14 -7.89
C LEU A 21 15.56 5.86 -7.02
N LEU A 22 15.04 7.00 -7.50
CA LEU A 22 14.04 7.79 -6.79
C LEU A 22 12.73 7.01 -6.61
N ARG A 23 12.27 6.27 -7.63
CA ARG A 23 11.11 5.38 -7.51
C ARG A 23 11.29 4.34 -6.40
N ARG A 24 12.47 3.71 -6.30
CA ARG A 24 12.76 2.73 -5.24
C ARG A 24 12.84 3.39 -3.87
N LEU A 25 13.42 4.58 -3.78
CA LEU A 25 13.48 5.35 -2.55
C LEU A 25 12.06 5.72 -2.08
N LEU A 26 11.22 6.19 -3.00
CA LEU A 26 9.84 6.58 -2.73
C LEU A 26 9.01 5.40 -2.21
N LEU A 27 9.11 4.22 -2.85
CA LEU A 27 8.39 3.02 -2.39
C LEU A 27 8.80 2.61 -0.97
N ARG A 28 10.11 2.66 -0.68
CA ARG A 28 10.60 2.40 0.69
C ARG A 28 10.11 3.43 1.67
N PHE A 29 10.12 4.71 1.29
CA PHE A 29 9.61 5.80 2.12
C PHE A 29 8.12 5.60 2.46
N ILE A 30 7.28 5.33 1.46
CA ILE A 30 5.84 5.05 1.64
C ILE A 30 5.65 3.88 2.61
N PHE A 31 6.36 2.78 2.38
CA PHE A 31 6.27 1.60 3.25
C PHE A 31 6.69 1.89 4.69
N CYS A 32 7.81 2.58 4.89
CA CYS A 32 8.29 2.96 6.22
C CYS A 32 7.29 3.87 6.94
N ARG A 33 6.75 4.87 6.23
CA ARG A 33 5.76 5.79 6.80
C ARG A 33 4.47 5.07 7.21
N ALA A 34 3.97 4.16 6.38
CA ALA A 34 2.81 3.32 6.72
C ALA A 34 3.09 2.40 7.91
N THR A 35 4.27 1.77 7.94
CA THR A 35 4.69 0.89 9.04
C THR A 35 4.71 1.67 10.36
N LEU A 36 5.31 2.86 10.39
CA LEU A 36 5.35 3.70 11.58
C LEU A 36 3.96 4.17 12.01
N SER A 37 3.08 4.51 11.06
CA SER A 37 1.70 4.91 11.33
C SER A 37 0.88 3.82 12.01
N LEU A 38 1.07 2.57 11.60
CA LEU A 38 0.32 1.42 12.13
C LEU A 38 0.97 0.82 13.38
N PHE A 39 2.19 1.24 13.73
CA PHE A 39 2.94 0.64 14.82
C PHE A 39 2.38 1.09 16.17
N LYS A 40 1.92 0.14 17.00
CA LYS A 40 1.24 0.43 18.28
C LYS A 40 2.08 1.31 19.21
N ALA A 41 3.39 1.10 19.24
CA ALA A 41 4.28 1.87 20.12
C ALA A 41 4.52 3.31 19.64
N SER A 42 4.10 3.67 18.42
CA SER A 42 4.16 5.05 17.92
C SER A 42 3.18 5.99 18.64
N ASN A 43 2.24 5.44 19.44
CA ASN A 43 1.30 6.16 20.31
C ASN A 43 0.62 7.36 19.62
N ASP A 44 0.29 7.19 18.34
CA ASP A 44 -0.33 8.19 17.47
C ASP A 44 0.39 9.56 17.42
N LYS A 45 1.68 9.56 17.77
CA LYS A 45 2.50 10.78 17.71
C LYS A 45 2.85 11.06 16.27
N ALA A 46 2.17 12.06 15.70
CA ALA A 46 2.48 12.59 14.37
C ALA A 46 3.96 13.01 14.22
N GLU A 47 4.64 13.34 15.33
CA GLU A 47 6.07 13.66 15.41
C GLU A 47 6.99 12.49 15.01
N CYS A 48 6.50 11.25 15.10
CA CYS A 48 7.26 10.07 14.70
C CYS A 48 7.10 9.72 13.21
N LEU A 49 6.22 10.43 12.48
CA LEU A 49 5.97 10.16 11.07
C LEU A 49 6.87 11.02 10.17
N PRO A 50 7.63 10.40 9.27
CA PRO A 50 8.44 11.16 8.34
C PRO A 50 7.54 11.95 7.38
N SER A 51 7.88 13.22 7.16
CA SER A 51 7.24 14.09 6.17
C SER A 51 8.09 14.18 4.90
N CYS A 52 7.45 14.52 3.78
CA CYS A 52 8.13 14.79 2.51
C CYS A 52 7.45 15.95 1.78
N VAL A 53 8.18 16.55 0.84
CA VAL A 53 7.69 17.62 -0.04
C VAL A 53 7.94 17.22 -1.50
N PRO A 54 6.93 17.29 -2.39
CA PRO A 54 5.52 17.56 -2.09
C PRO A 54 4.91 16.48 -1.17
N PRO A 55 3.76 16.73 -0.52
CA PRO A 55 3.11 15.71 0.28
C PRO A 55 2.69 14.52 -0.59
N LEU A 56 2.71 13.32 0.01
CA LEU A 56 2.19 12.12 -0.65
C LEU A 56 0.66 12.20 -0.80
N PRO A 57 0.10 11.62 -1.88
CA PRO A 57 -1.35 11.50 -2.00
C PRO A 57 -1.93 10.57 -0.93
N GLU A 58 -3.18 10.81 -0.53
CA GLU A 58 -3.89 10.03 0.49
C GLU A 58 -3.97 8.52 0.15
N SER A 59 -3.98 8.20 -1.15
CA SER A 59 -4.02 6.83 -1.66
C SER A 59 -2.84 5.94 -1.22
N VAL A 60 -1.76 6.53 -0.70
CA VAL A 60 -0.58 5.81 -0.16
C VAL A 60 -0.32 6.11 1.31
N GLY A 61 -1.27 6.73 2.02
CA GLY A 61 -1.19 6.97 3.46
C GLY A 61 -1.20 5.67 4.28
N GLY A 62 -0.90 5.77 5.58
CA GLY A 62 -0.95 4.63 6.52
C GLY A 62 -2.34 4.01 6.62
N GLU A 63 -3.38 4.85 6.54
CA GLU A 63 -4.79 4.43 6.56
C GLU A 63 -5.26 3.80 5.25
N SER A 64 -4.50 3.93 4.16
CA SER A 64 -4.92 3.37 2.87
C SER A 64 -4.89 1.83 2.92
N MET A 65 -5.92 1.21 2.36
CA MET A 65 -6.05 -0.25 2.30
C MET A 65 -4.79 -0.91 1.72
N LEU A 66 -4.24 -0.37 0.63
CA LEU A 66 -3.03 -0.91 0.00
C LEU A 66 -1.82 -0.90 0.94
N SER A 67 -1.62 0.20 1.67
CA SER A 67 -0.52 0.32 2.64
C SER A 67 -0.71 -0.64 3.81
N GLN A 68 -1.91 -0.73 4.37
CA GLN A 68 -2.19 -1.65 5.48
C GLN A 68 -1.99 -3.11 5.05
N CYS A 69 -2.51 -3.51 3.89
CA CYS A 69 -2.36 -4.87 3.39
C CYS A 69 -0.88 -5.21 3.09
N CYS A 70 -0.08 -4.25 2.61
CA CYS A 70 1.38 -4.42 2.43
C CYS A 70 2.08 -4.66 3.77
N VAL A 71 1.83 -3.79 4.74
CA VAL A 71 2.45 -3.88 6.07
C VAL A 71 2.03 -5.17 6.76
N MET A 72 0.74 -5.54 6.71
CA MET A 72 0.23 -6.79 7.29
C MET A 72 0.92 -8.01 6.70
N ARG A 73 1.10 -8.07 5.37
CA ARG A 73 1.75 -9.21 4.72
C ARG A 73 3.20 -9.37 5.17
N VAL A 74 3.96 -8.27 5.23
CA VAL A 74 5.35 -8.29 5.68
C VAL A 74 5.45 -8.60 7.18
N ALA A 75 4.61 -7.98 8.01
CA ALA A 75 4.59 -8.21 9.45
C ALA A 75 4.19 -9.66 9.80
N SER A 76 3.21 -10.23 9.08
CA SER A 76 2.80 -11.62 9.25
C SER A 76 3.91 -12.59 8.87
N PHE A 77 4.62 -12.32 7.76
CA PHE A 77 5.79 -13.10 7.36
C PHE A 77 6.91 -13.08 8.41
N LEU A 78 7.08 -11.94 9.10
CA LEU A 78 8.08 -11.77 10.17
C LEU A 78 7.57 -12.21 11.55
N GLY A 79 6.31 -12.65 11.68
CA GLY A 79 5.72 -13.01 12.96
C GLY A 79 5.51 -11.83 13.94
N ALA A 80 5.39 -10.61 13.42
CA ALA A 80 5.27 -9.36 14.19
C ALA A 80 3.94 -8.62 13.94
N ALA A 81 2.93 -9.28 13.36
CA ALA A 81 1.65 -8.65 13.02
C ALA A 81 0.91 -8.10 14.25
N ASP A 82 1.12 -8.71 15.42
CA ASP A 82 0.56 -8.29 16.71
C ASP A 82 1.07 -6.92 17.20
N GLN A 83 2.18 -6.42 16.64
CA GLN A 83 2.75 -5.11 16.96
C GLN A 83 2.06 -3.95 16.24
N PHE A 84 1.14 -4.23 15.32
CA PHE A 84 0.49 -3.23 14.48
C PHE A 84 -1.02 -3.17 14.73
N SER A 85 -1.62 -1.99 14.54
CA SER A 85 -3.06 -1.74 14.57
C SER A 85 -3.60 -1.61 13.15
N PHE A 86 -4.19 -2.69 12.62
CA PHE A 86 -4.84 -2.69 11.31
C PHE A 86 -6.35 -2.44 11.42
N ALA A 87 -6.94 -1.84 10.40
CA ALA A 87 -8.39 -1.73 10.26
C ALA A 87 -9.02 -3.11 9.94
N GLU A 88 -10.25 -3.34 10.43
CA GLU A 88 -10.95 -4.63 10.51
C GLU A 88 -11.21 -5.32 9.16
N VAL A 89 -11.01 -4.63 8.03
CA VAL A 89 -11.17 -5.19 6.67
C VAL A 89 -9.93 -4.90 5.83
N THR A 90 -8.99 -5.84 5.83
CA THR A 90 -7.76 -5.79 5.01
C THR A 90 -7.54 -7.12 4.28
N THR A 91 -8.57 -7.65 3.64
CA THR A 91 -8.39 -8.69 2.60
C THR A 91 -7.91 -8.00 1.32
N TRP A 92 -6.72 -8.34 0.85
CA TRP A 92 -6.29 -7.98 -0.51
C TRP A 92 -7.40 -8.38 -1.51
N PRO A 93 -7.75 -7.56 -2.51
CA PRO A 93 -8.55 -8.07 -3.61
C PRO A 93 -7.73 -9.16 -4.29
N ASP A 94 -8.22 -10.40 -4.24
CA ASP A 94 -7.69 -11.48 -5.06
C ASP A 94 -7.72 -10.99 -6.50
N ILE A 95 -6.57 -11.03 -7.18
CA ILE A 95 -6.51 -10.75 -8.61
C ILE A 95 -7.14 -11.97 -9.26
N ASP A 96 -8.40 -11.82 -9.66
CA ASP A 96 -9.24 -12.91 -10.15
C ASP A 96 -8.50 -13.83 -11.13
N GLU A 97 -8.66 -15.11 -10.84
CA GLU A 97 -8.33 -16.31 -11.58
C GLU A 97 -8.80 -16.22 -13.06
N PRO A 98 -8.05 -16.75 -14.03
CA PRO A 98 -8.48 -16.71 -15.44
C PRO A 98 -9.82 -17.42 -15.60
N THR A 99 -10.80 -16.69 -16.15
CA THR A 99 -12.12 -17.22 -16.53
C THR A 99 -11.97 -18.35 -17.54
N SER A 100 -11.88 -19.58 -17.04
CA SER A 100 -12.11 -20.79 -17.82
C SER A 100 -13.59 -20.85 -18.17
N SER A 101 -13.93 -20.30 -19.33
CA SER A 101 -15.22 -20.53 -19.99
C SER A 101 -15.23 -21.94 -20.58
N GLY A 102 -15.40 -22.94 -19.72
CA GLY A 102 -15.74 -24.31 -20.10
C GLY A 102 -17.25 -24.46 -20.21
N GLY A 103 -17.85 -24.01 -21.31
CA GLY A 103 -19.23 -24.33 -21.66
C GLY A 103 -19.33 -25.78 -22.11
N VAL A 104 -19.69 -26.69 -21.19
CA VAL A 104 -20.23 -28.00 -21.52
C VAL A 104 -21.70 -27.98 -21.16
N ASP A 105 -22.57 -27.89 -22.16
CA ASP A 105 -23.95 -28.34 -22.05
C ASP A 105 -24.23 -29.34 -23.18
N LYS A 106 -24.37 -30.60 -22.76
CA LYS A 106 -24.94 -31.72 -23.51
C LYS A 106 -26.43 -31.81 -23.18
N GLU A 107 -27.20 -32.30 -24.15
CA GLU A 107 -28.61 -32.74 -24.09
C GLU A 107 -29.65 -31.59 -24.00
N LEU A 108 -30.67 -31.50 -24.86
CA LEU A 108 -31.49 -32.49 -25.57
C LEU A 108 -31.71 -32.16 -27.05
#